data_AF-A0A0G1R6V9-F1
#
_entry.id   AF-A0A0G1R6V9-F1
#
_cell.length_a   1.000
_cell.length_b   1.000
_cell.length_c   1.000
_cell.angle_alpha   90.00
_cell.angle_beta   90.00
_cell.angle_gamma   90.00
#
_symmetry.space_group_name_H-M   'P 1'
#
loop_
_entity.id
_entity.type
_entity.pdbx_description
1 polymer ?
#
loop_
_entity_poly.entity_id
_entity_poly.type
_entity_poly.pdbx_seq_one_letter_code
_entity_poly.pdbx_strand_id
1 'polypeptide(L)'
;MKEAIKELEKKEVMRNKDWPDFVEYDERTFPTVKPMVQQARYLQEKFGLAQAEANDIIAYKNYLDFTFPELVDKKILDIGSGMGGFKQGLMKMGYRARNIVSLTRIYNRVSKEQKLDIQGLAEFLPLKDESFDIAVANCSVPVMAASDGDFEIIPQIFKEMMRVVKRSGELKVYPVGGYNAEFDDRTNKSGARLTQIMRRELEKLHKEQPGTKIKISKVLFGGDSQNYGYALSVWK
;
A
#
# COMPACT_ATOMS: atom_id res chain seq x y z
N MET A 1 8.68 5.38 -38.00
CA MET A 1 8.33 4.31 -37.04
C MET A 1 8.94 4.56 -35.65
N LYS A 2 10.26 4.76 -35.52
CA LYS A 2 10.90 5.07 -34.23
C LYS A 2 10.47 6.41 -33.61
N GLU A 3 10.11 7.42 -34.40
CA GLU A 3 9.57 8.69 -33.89
C GLU A 3 8.08 8.61 -33.51
N ALA A 4 7.29 7.79 -34.20
CA ALA A 4 5.86 7.60 -33.92
C ALA A 4 5.62 6.82 -32.60
N ILE A 5 6.55 5.94 -32.21
CA ILE A 5 6.54 5.26 -30.91
C ILE A 5 6.92 6.26 -29.78
N LYS A 6 7.84 7.19 -30.06
CA LYS A 6 8.29 8.22 -29.10
C LYS A 6 7.21 9.27 -28.78
N GLU A 7 6.28 9.51 -29.71
CA GLU A 7 5.11 10.38 -29.51
C GLU A 7 4.01 9.70 -28.68
N LEU A 8 3.86 8.37 -28.76
CA LEU A 8 2.90 7.61 -27.94
C LEU A 8 3.37 7.38 -26.49
N GLU A 9 4.67 7.55 -26.22
CA GLU A 9 5.26 7.46 -24.87
C GLU A 9 5.32 8.81 -24.14
N LYS A 10 4.82 9.90 -24.75
CA LYS A 10 4.53 11.13 -24.00
C LYS A 10 3.28 10.88 -23.15
N LYS A 11 3.44 10.13 -22.05
CA LYS A 11 2.52 10.22 -20.91
C LYS A 11 2.47 11.71 -20.56
N GLU A 12 1.31 12.33 -20.72
CA GLU A 12 1.06 13.66 -20.15
C GLU A 12 1.58 13.63 -18.72
N VAL A 13 2.53 14.51 -18.41
CA VAL A 13 2.99 14.71 -17.05
C VAL A 13 1.81 15.34 -16.33
N MET A 14 0.95 14.51 -15.75
CA MET A 14 -0.13 14.96 -14.90
C MET A 14 0.52 15.57 -13.65
N ARG A 15 0.55 16.90 -13.60
CA ARG A 15 1.03 17.63 -12.42
C ARG A 15 -0.07 17.65 -11.38
N ASN A 16 0.15 16.99 -10.26
CA ASN A 16 -0.68 17.15 -9.08
C ASN A 16 -0.05 18.18 -8.14
N LYS A 17 -0.76 19.27 -7.84
CA LYS A 17 -0.28 20.35 -6.97
C LYS A 17 -0.03 19.89 -5.52
N ASP A 18 -0.63 18.78 -5.11
CA ASP A 18 -0.48 18.21 -3.77
C ASP A 18 0.91 17.59 -3.56
N TRP A 19 1.62 17.22 -4.63
CA TRP A 19 2.89 16.50 -4.56
C TRP A 19 4.07 17.29 -5.15
N PRO A 20 5.31 17.07 -4.69
CA PRO A 20 6.50 17.72 -5.25
C PRO A 20 6.79 17.29 -6.70
N ASP A 21 7.45 18.15 -7.47
CA ASP A 21 7.71 17.92 -8.90
C ASP A 21 8.61 16.71 -9.21
N PHE A 22 9.42 16.24 -8.25
CA PHE A 22 10.25 15.05 -8.40
C PHE A 22 9.48 13.73 -8.27
N VAL A 23 8.21 13.78 -7.85
CA VAL A 23 7.36 12.60 -7.68
C VAL A 23 6.69 12.27 -9.02
N GLU A 24 6.90 11.04 -9.50
CA GLU A 24 6.12 10.54 -10.63
C GLU A 24 4.65 10.42 -10.22
N TYR A 25 3.75 10.89 -11.07
CA TYR A 25 2.33 10.90 -10.77
C TYR A 25 1.53 10.21 -11.87
N ASP A 26 0.58 9.36 -11.47
CA ASP A 26 -0.49 8.88 -12.34
C ASP A 26 -1.84 8.82 -11.63
N GLU A 27 -2.88 8.58 -12.41
CA GLU A 27 -4.24 8.35 -11.93
C GLU A 27 -4.70 6.99 -12.45
N ARG A 28 -5.40 6.25 -11.59
CA ARG A 28 -5.97 4.96 -11.94
C ARG A 28 -7.35 4.80 -11.36
N THR A 29 -8.23 4.20 -12.15
CA THR A 29 -9.60 3.96 -11.76
C THR A 29 -9.75 2.58 -11.15
N PHE A 30 -10.28 2.56 -9.94
CA PHE A 30 -10.68 1.34 -9.27
C PHE A 30 -12.09 0.93 -9.74
N PRO A 31 -12.33 -0.37 -10.04
CA PRO A 31 -13.66 -0.84 -10.48
C PRO A 31 -14.76 -0.51 -9.46
N THR A 32 -15.99 -0.25 -9.93
CA THR A 32 -17.12 -0.03 -9.01
C THR A 32 -17.37 -1.23 -8.08
N VAL A 33 -18.18 -1.05 -7.03
CA VAL A 33 -18.47 -2.09 -6.01
C VAL A 33 -18.98 -3.40 -6.61
N LYS A 34 -19.80 -3.34 -7.67
CA LYS A 34 -20.34 -4.53 -8.35
C LYS A 34 -19.23 -5.45 -8.92
N PRO A 35 -18.30 -4.94 -9.74
CA PRO A 35 -17.09 -5.67 -10.15
C PRO A 35 -16.27 -6.26 -9.01
N MET A 36 -16.15 -5.59 -7.85
CA MET A 36 -15.43 -6.16 -6.70
C MET A 36 -16.12 -7.40 -6.15
N VAL A 37 -17.45 -7.34 -5.96
CA VAL A 37 -18.22 -8.48 -5.46
C VAL A 37 -18.10 -9.66 -6.42
N GLN A 38 -18.13 -9.41 -7.73
CA GLN A 38 -17.92 -10.45 -8.74
C GLN A 38 -16.51 -11.05 -8.68
N GLN A 39 -15.48 -10.21 -8.55
CA GLN A 39 -14.10 -10.67 -8.38
C GLN A 39 -13.92 -11.49 -7.10
N ALA A 40 -14.52 -11.05 -5.99
CA ALA A 40 -14.44 -11.76 -4.72
C ALA A 40 -15.09 -13.13 -4.83
N ARG A 41 -16.33 -13.20 -5.37
CA ARG A 41 -17.02 -14.48 -5.61
C ARG A 41 -16.21 -15.41 -6.49
N TYR A 42 -15.64 -14.90 -7.58
CA TYR A 42 -14.76 -15.69 -8.44
C TYR A 42 -13.57 -16.29 -7.67
N LEU A 43 -12.90 -15.48 -6.83
CA LEU A 43 -11.78 -15.95 -6.01
C LEU A 43 -12.23 -16.99 -4.97
N GLN A 44 -13.40 -16.82 -4.37
CA GLN A 44 -13.97 -17.77 -3.43
C GLN A 44 -14.31 -19.10 -4.11
N GLU A 45 -15.00 -19.07 -5.25
CA GLU A 45 -15.42 -20.26 -6.00
C GLU A 45 -14.22 -21.02 -6.59
N LYS A 46 -13.26 -20.30 -7.17
CA LYS A 46 -12.13 -20.92 -7.87
C LYS A 46 -11.05 -21.46 -6.93
N PHE A 47 -10.81 -20.77 -5.82
CA PHE A 47 -9.65 -21.03 -4.96
C PHE A 47 -10.01 -21.29 -3.49
N GLY A 48 -11.30 -21.29 -3.13
CA GLY A 48 -11.75 -21.55 -1.76
C GLY A 48 -11.35 -20.45 -0.77
N LEU A 49 -11.23 -19.20 -1.24
CA LEU A 49 -10.92 -18.07 -0.37
C LEU A 49 -12.11 -17.76 0.56
N ALA A 50 -11.81 -17.33 1.78
CA ALA A 50 -12.78 -16.65 2.63
C ALA A 50 -13.03 -15.22 2.09
N GLN A 51 -14.15 -14.61 2.46
CA GLN A 51 -14.50 -13.26 1.99
C GLN A 51 -13.39 -12.24 2.32
N ALA A 52 -12.82 -12.30 3.53
CA ALA A 52 -11.76 -11.40 3.95
C ALA A 52 -10.47 -11.58 3.11
N GLU A 53 -10.07 -12.83 2.84
CA GLU A 53 -8.91 -13.12 1.98
C GLU A 53 -9.13 -12.61 0.55
N ALA A 54 -10.32 -12.82 -0.01
CA ALA A 54 -10.66 -12.33 -1.35
C ALA A 54 -10.63 -10.79 -1.42
N ASN A 55 -11.15 -10.12 -0.39
CA ASN A 55 -11.12 -8.66 -0.30
C ASN A 55 -9.68 -8.14 -0.21
N ASP A 56 -8.81 -8.76 0.60
CA ASP A 56 -7.40 -8.38 0.71
C ASP A 56 -6.67 -8.56 -0.64
N ILE A 57 -6.85 -9.69 -1.32
CA ILE A 57 -6.24 -9.94 -2.63
C ILE A 57 -6.63 -8.85 -3.65
N ILE A 58 -7.92 -8.49 -3.70
CA ILE A 58 -8.43 -7.45 -4.58
C ILE A 58 -7.87 -6.07 -4.19
N ALA A 59 -7.85 -5.76 -2.90
CA ALA A 59 -7.33 -4.49 -2.37
C ALA A 59 -5.83 -4.33 -2.69
N TYR A 60 -5.01 -5.35 -2.45
CA TYR A 60 -3.57 -5.27 -2.71
C TYR A 60 -3.27 -5.12 -4.20
N LYS A 61 -3.97 -5.87 -5.06
CA LYS A 61 -3.86 -5.70 -6.51
C LYS A 61 -4.19 -4.26 -6.92
N ASN A 62 -5.32 -3.74 -6.48
CA ASN A 62 -5.87 -2.52 -7.06
C ASN A 62 -5.44 -1.23 -6.34
N TYR A 63 -5.17 -1.26 -5.03
CA TYR A 63 -4.71 -0.11 -4.26
C TYR A 63 -3.19 0.03 -4.22
N LEU A 64 -2.46 -1.07 -4.39
CA LEU A 64 -0.99 -1.08 -4.32
C LEU A 64 -0.31 -1.47 -5.64
N ASP A 65 -1.11 -1.75 -6.68
CA ASP A 65 -0.60 -2.11 -8.02
C ASP A 65 0.22 -3.39 -8.04
N PHE A 66 -0.10 -4.34 -7.17
CA PHE A 66 0.58 -5.62 -7.19
C PHE A 66 0.13 -6.47 -8.35
N THR A 67 1.11 -6.98 -9.11
CA THR A 67 0.91 -8.17 -9.93
C THR A 67 1.48 -9.37 -9.18
N PHE A 68 0.66 -10.40 -8.97
CA PHE A 68 1.07 -11.56 -8.15
C PHE A 68 2.28 -12.34 -8.69
N PRO A 69 2.54 -12.41 -10.02
CA PRO A 69 3.79 -12.97 -10.52
C PRO A 69 5.05 -12.25 -10.03
N GLU A 70 5.02 -10.93 -9.82
CA GLU A 70 6.18 -10.17 -9.31
C GLU A 70 6.51 -10.49 -7.84
N LEU A 71 5.57 -11.10 -7.12
CA LEU A 71 5.77 -11.50 -5.72
C LEU A 71 6.53 -12.82 -5.59
N VAL A 72 6.68 -13.57 -6.69
CA VAL A 72 7.38 -14.85 -6.68
C VAL A 72 8.83 -14.61 -6.27
N ASP A 73 9.29 -15.40 -5.30
CA ASP A 73 10.63 -15.34 -4.69
C ASP A 73 10.99 -14.06 -3.93
N LYS A 74 10.10 -13.06 -3.86
CA LYS A 74 10.30 -11.86 -3.03
C LYS A 74 10.02 -12.17 -1.56
N LYS A 75 10.82 -11.59 -0.67
CA LYS A 75 10.53 -11.54 0.77
C LYS A 75 9.80 -10.24 1.08
N ILE A 76 8.58 -10.37 1.59
CA ILE A 76 7.63 -9.26 1.74
C ILE A 76 7.31 -9.08 3.22
N LEU A 77 7.40 -7.85 3.72
CA LEU A 77 6.87 -7.47 5.03
C LEU A 77 5.48 -6.86 4.83
N ASP A 78 4.46 -7.48 5.41
CA ASP A 78 3.06 -7.05 5.33
C ASP A 78 2.63 -6.41 6.66
N ILE A 79 2.61 -5.07 6.71
CA ILE A 79 2.38 -4.30 7.93
C ILE A 79 0.90 -4.01 8.14
N GLY A 80 0.41 -4.34 9.32
CA GLY A 80 -1.00 -4.25 9.67
C GLY A 80 -1.82 -5.29 8.92
N SER A 81 -1.28 -6.50 8.78
CA SER A 81 -1.85 -7.62 8.02
C SER A 81 -3.21 -8.12 8.55
N GLY A 82 -3.71 -7.57 9.66
CA GLY A 82 -4.92 -8.03 10.32
C GLY A 82 -4.84 -9.51 10.68
N MET A 83 -5.72 -10.32 10.07
CA MET A 83 -5.75 -11.78 10.25
C MET A 83 -4.87 -12.53 9.21
N GLY A 84 -4.07 -11.81 8.42
CA GLY A 84 -3.18 -12.39 7.40
C GLY A 84 -3.90 -12.83 6.12
N GLY A 85 -5.02 -12.18 5.78
CA GLY A 85 -5.87 -12.58 4.65
C GLY A 85 -5.13 -12.51 3.31
N PHE A 86 -4.25 -11.53 3.12
CA PHE A 86 -3.39 -11.44 1.93
C PHE A 86 -2.47 -12.66 1.77
N LYS A 87 -1.70 -13.01 2.81
CA LYS A 87 -0.80 -14.17 2.81
C LYS A 87 -1.57 -15.48 2.59
N GLN A 88 -2.67 -15.69 3.33
CA GLN A 88 -3.49 -16.90 3.22
C GLN A 88 -4.14 -17.03 1.83
N GLY A 89 -4.68 -15.94 1.30
CA GLY A 89 -5.25 -15.88 -0.04
C GLY A 89 -4.24 -16.28 -1.12
N LEU A 90 -3.03 -15.72 -1.07
CA LEU A 90 -1.96 -16.06 -2.02
C LEU A 90 -1.55 -17.54 -1.93
N MET A 91 -1.46 -18.10 -0.72
CA MET A 91 -1.16 -19.53 -0.53
C MET A 91 -2.24 -20.42 -1.17
N LYS A 92 -3.52 -20.10 -0.97
CA LYS A 92 -4.65 -20.84 -1.57
C LYS A 92 -4.70 -20.71 -3.09
N MET A 93 -4.25 -19.58 -3.62
CA MET A 93 -4.10 -19.34 -5.06
C MET A 93 -2.87 -20.04 -5.67
N GLY A 94 -2.09 -20.77 -4.88
CA GLY A 94 -0.92 -21.54 -5.34
C GLY A 94 0.39 -20.77 -5.37
N TYR A 95 0.43 -19.52 -4.88
CA TYR A 95 1.67 -18.75 -4.79
C TYR A 95 2.52 -19.20 -3.59
N ARG A 96 3.84 -19.15 -3.75
CA ARG A 96 4.81 -19.43 -2.68
C ARG A 96 4.90 -18.27 -1.67
N ALA A 97 3.80 -17.94 -1.03
CA ALA A 97 3.67 -16.84 -0.06
C ALA A 97 4.33 -17.12 1.31
N ARG A 98 5.15 -18.17 1.44
CA ARG A 98 5.95 -18.46 2.64
C ARG A 98 6.98 -17.36 2.97
N ASN A 99 7.33 -16.54 1.98
CA ASN A 99 8.26 -15.43 2.14
C ASN A 99 7.55 -14.12 2.56
N ILE A 100 6.22 -14.15 2.74
CA ILE A 100 5.46 -13.03 3.30
C ILE A 100 5.49 -13.15 4.81
N VAL A 101 5.99 -12.11 5.47
CA VAL A 101 6.03 -11.95 6.92
C VAL A 101 4.94 -10.97 7.30
N SER A 102 3.90 -11.47 7.95
CA SER A 102 2.75 -10.70 8.41
C SER A 102 3.01 -10.09 9.79
N LEU A 103 2.84 -8.78 9.91
CA LEU A 103 3.01 -8.02 11.15
C LEU A 103 1.70 -7.33 11.55
N THR A 104 1.31 -7.45 12.81
CA THR A 104 0.17 -6.71 13.38
C THR A 104 0.37 -6.39 14.86
N ARG A 105 -0.32 -5.34 15.32
CA ARG A 105 -0.27 -4.86 16.70
C ARG A 105 -1.22 -5.62 17.64
N ILE A 106 -2.31 -6.20 17.11
CA ILE A 106 -3.47 -6.61 17.93
C ILE A 106 -3.32 -8.04 18.49
N TYR A 107 -3.41 -8.15 19.83
CA TYR A 107 -3.37 -9.39 20.64
C TYR A 107 -4.68 -10.23 20.63
N ASN A 108 -5.84 -9.63 20.31
CA ASN A 108 -7.14 -10.16 20.79
C ASN A 108 -8.07 -10.69 19.68
N ARG A 109 -7.70 -10.54 18.40
CA ARG A 109 -8.53 -10.92 17.24
C ARG A 109 -7.96 -12.07 16.42
N VAL A 110 -6.88 -12.65 16.89
CA VAL A 110 -6.17 -13.74 16.21
C VAL A 110 -6.57 -14.99 16.98
N SER A 111 -7.32 -15.91 16.34
CA SER A 111 -7.57 -17.20 16.99
C SER A 111 -6.24 -17.91 17.22
N LYS A 112 -6.16 -18.79 18.23
CA LYS A 112 -4.94 -19.59 18.49
C LYS A 112 -4.48 -20.40 17.26
N GLU A 113 -5.35 -20.62 16.28
CA GLU A 113 -5.01 -21.32 15.03
C GLU A 113 -4.36 -20.41 13.98
N GLN A 114 -4.48 -19.08 14.10
CA GLN A 114 -3.91 -18.14 13.14
C GLN A 114 -2.48 -17.73 13.52
N LYS A 115 -1.52 -18.25 12.76
CA LYS A 115 -0.10 -17.94 12.92
C LYS A 115 0.25 -16.66 12.17
N LEU A 116 0.20 -15.53 12.87
CA LEU A 116 0.94 -14.34 12.45
C LEU A 116 2.43 -14.58 12.66
N ASP A 117 3.27 -13.99 11.81
CA ASP A 117 4.72 -14.19 11.90
C ASP A 117 5.33 -13.28 12.95
N ILE A 118 4.86 -12.02 13.04
CA ILE A 118 5.39 -11.02 13.97
C ILE A 118 4.25 -10.26 14.64
N GLN A 119 4.37 -10.13 15.95
CA GLN A 119 3.56 -9.21 16.74
C GLN A 119 4.45 -8.04 17.17
N GLY A 120 4.04 -6.81 16.85
CA GLY A 120 4.87 -5.65 17.15
C GLY A 120 4.28 -4.33 16.69
N LEU A 121 4.97 -3.26 17.07
CA LEU A 121 4.68 -1.88 16.67
C LEU A 121 5.35 -1.58 15.33
N ALA A 122 4.65 -0.90 14.43
CA ALA A 122 5.18 -0.59 13.10
C ALA A 122 6.23 0.54 13.14
N GLU A 123 6.16 1.38 14.17
CA GLU A 123 7.11 2.45 14.49
C GLU A 123 8.41 1.94 15.15
N PHE A 124 8.44 0.66 15.55
CA PHE A 124 9.61 -0.02 16.14
C PHE A 124 9.68 -1.47 15.64
N LEU A 125 10.14 -1.68 14.40
CA LEU A 125 10.18 -3.00 13.80
C LEU A 125 11.33 -3.83 14.40
N PRO A 126 11.07 -4.99 15.03
CA PRO A 126 12.09 -5.88 15.59
C PRO A 126 12.77 -6.71 14.49
N LEU A 127 13.20 -6.04 13.42
CA LEU A 127 13.67 -6.62 12.17
C LEU A 127 15.01 -6.00 11.80
N LYS A 128 15.88 -6.80 11.17
CA LYS A 128 17.16 -6.33 10.66
C LYS A 128 16.95 -5.39 9.46
N ASP A 129 17.83 -4.40 9.34
CA ASP A 129 17.95 -3.55 8.15
C ASP A 129 18.08 -4.40 6.88
N GLU A 130 17.55 -3.87 5.77
CA GLU A 130 17.72 -4.43 4.42
C GLU A 130 17.37 -5.94 4.32
N SER A 131 16.37 -6.40 5.06
CA SER A 131 16.00 -7.82 5.17
C SER A 131 14.79 -8.23 4.32
N PHE A 132 14.15 -7.28 3.64
CA PHE A 132 12.97 -7.48 2.79
C PHE A 132 13.17 -6.88 1.40
N ASP A 133 12.63 -7.57 0.38
CA ASP A 133 12.58 -7.03 -0.98
C ASP A 133 11.44 -6.01 -1.12
N ILE A 134 10.34 -6.21 -0.39
CA ILE A 134 9.17 -5.34 -0.42
C ILE A 134 8.66 -5.13 1.01
N ALA A 135 8.33 -3.89 1.38
CA ALA A 135 7.48 -3.60 2.54
C ALA A 135 6.17 -2.98 2.07
N VAL A 136 5.06 -3.51 2.57
CA VAL A 136 3.72 -3.06 2.21
C VAL A 136 2.90 -2.69 3.44
N ALA A 137 2.10 -1.63 3.30
CA ALA A 137 1.05 -1.28 4.24
C ALA A 137 -0.25 -0.95 3.49
N ASN A 138 -1.26 -1.80 3.63
CA ASN A 138 -2.60 -1.57 3.06
C ASN A 138 -3.58 -1.12 4.15
N CYS A 139 -4.05 0.12 4.04
CA CYS A 139 -4.92 0.85 4.97
C CYS A 139 -4.44 0.91 6.43
N SER A 140 -3.28 0.32 6.76
CA SER A 140 -2.87 0.10 8.14
C SER A 140 -2.27 1.34 8.79
N VAL A 141 -1.39 2.08 8.09
CA VAL A 141 -0.76 3.31 8.61
C VAL A 141 -1.77 4.36 9.08
N PRO A 142 -2.76 4.79 8.29
CA PRO A 142 -3.76 5.76 8.77
C PRO A 142 -4.65 5.19 9.88
N VAL A 143 -4.97 3.90 9.84
CA VAL A 143 -5.77 3.25 10.88
C VAL A 143 -5.02 3.23 12.22
N MET A 144 -3.71 2.94 12.19
CA MET A 144 -2.85 2.98 13.38
C MET A 144 -2.81 4.39 13.97
N ALA A 145 -2.50 5.39 13.14
CA ALA A 145 -2.45 6.79 13.57
C ALA A 145 -3.79 7.28 14.14
N ALA A 146 -4.91 6.95 13.49
CA ALA A 146 -6.24 7.33 13.96
C ALA A 146 -6.62 6.61 15.26
N SER A 147 -6.22 5.34 15.42
CA SER A 147 -6.49 4.56 16.63
C SER A 147 -5.73 5.08 17.85
N ASP A 148 -4.50 5.56 17.64
CA ASP A 148 -3.67 6.16 18.69
C ASP A 148 -3.96 7.65 18.91
N GLY A 149 -4.70 8.28 18.00
CA GLY A 149 -4.91 9.73 18.00
C GLY A 149 -3.65 10.54 17.67
N ASP A 150 -2.63 9.88 17.12
CA ASP A 150 -1.31 10.46 16.85
C ASP A 150 -0.89 10.20 15.39
N PHE A 151 -0.90 11.25 14.59
CA PHE A 151 -0.43 11.19 13.19
C PHE A 151 1.08 11.40 13.06
N GLU A 152 1.76 11.83 14.13
CA GLU A 152 3.21 12.05 14.12
C GLU A 152 4.00 10.72 14.22
N ILE A 153 3.32 9.59 14.47
CA ILE A 153 3.92 8.25 14.35
C ILE A 153 4.22 7.87 12.89
N ILE A 154 3.54 8.48 11.92
CA ILE A 154 3.59 8.10 10.51
C ILE A 154 4.99 8.25 9.92
N PRO A 155 5.71 9.37 10.11
CA PRO A 155 7.12 9.48 9.72
C PRO A 155 8.00 8.35 10.27
N GLN A 156 7.79 7.96 11.53
CA GLN A 156 8.57 6.89 12.15
C GLN A 156 8.25 5.52 11.55
N ILE A 157 6.97 5.22 11.29
CA ILE A 157 6.58 3.99 10.58
C ILE A 157 7.20 3.97 9.18
N PHE A 158 7.12 5.06 8.43
CA PHE A 158 7.70 5.17 7.10
C PHE A 158 9.22 4.96 7.12
N LYS A 159 9.91 5.56 8.09
CA LYS A 159 11.35 5.39 8.30
C LYS A 159 11.72 3.93 8.58
N GLU A 160 10.96 3.25 9.45
CA GLU A 160 11.19 1.84 9.77
C GLU A 160 10.96 0.93 8.56
N MET A 161 9.91 1.19 7.77
CA MET A 161 9.68 0.50 6.50
C MET A 161 10.87 0.68 5.54
N MET A 162 11.36 1.92 5.39
CA MET A 162 12.53 2.21 4.55
C MET A 162 13.81 1.54 5.05
N ARG A 163 13.98 1.39 6.37
CA ARG A 163 15.14 0.74 7.01
C ARG A 163 15.19 -0.76 6.69
N VAL A 164 14.06 -1.45 6.82
CA VAL A 164 14.01 -2.92 6.64
C VAL A 164 13.99 -3.36 5.18
N VAL A 165 13.67 -2.46 4.24
CA VAL A 165 13.70 -2.74 2.79
C VAL A 165 15.14 -2.64 2.26
N LYS A 166 15.54 -3.63 1.44
CA LYS A 166 16.83 -3.68 0.74
C LYS A 166 17.07 -2.43 -0.10
N ARG A 167 18.34 -2.15 -0.43
CA ARG A 167 18.69 -1.04 -1.33
C ARG A 167 18.12 -1.15 -2.72
N SER A 168 17.81 -2.35 -3.21
CA SER A 168 17.13 -2.57 -4.50
C SER A 168 15.65 -2.91 -4.32
N GLY A 169 15.12 -2.63 -3.13
CA GLY A 169 13.79 -3.04 -2.71
C GLY A 169 12.76 -1.93 -2.91
N GLU A 170 11.51 -2.28 -2.66
CA GLU A 170 10.37 -1.41 -2.85
C GLU A 170 9.55 -1.24 -1.56
N LEU A 171 8.99 -0.06 -1.38
CA LEU A 171 7.98 0.23 -0.37
C LEU A 171 6.68 0.63 -1.07
N LYS A 172 5.55 0.04 -0.62
CA LYS A 172 4.21 0.38 -1.11
C LYS A 172 3.28 0.71 0.06
N VAL A 173 2.67 1.89 0.07
CA VAL A 173 1.77 2.32 1.15
C VAL A 173 0.49 2.88 0.57
N TYR A 174 -0.64 2.44 1.11
CA TYR A 174 -1.94 3.00 0.79
C TYR A 174 -2.83 3.09 2.03
N PRO A 175 -3.66 4.13 2.18
CA PRO A 175 -3.51 5.43 1.53
C PRO A 175 -2.39 6.25 2.20
N VAL A 176 -1.78 7.16 1.45
CA VAL A 176 -0.89 8.24 1.94
C VAL A 176 -1.54 9.62 1.86
N GLY A 177 -2.87 9.63 1.82
CA GLY A 177 -3.72 10.80 1.66
C GLY A 177 -4.96 10.45 0.86
N GLY A 178 -5.89 11.38 0.75
CA GLY A 178 -7.10 11.17 -0.03
C GLY A 178 -8.24 12.10 0.40
N TYR A 179 -9.33 11.98 -0.33
CA TYR A 179 -10.58 12.69 -0.08
C TYR A 179 -11.74 11.79 -0.49
N ASN A 180 -12.80 11.79 0.32
CA ASN A 180 -14.02 11.07 0.01
C ASN A 180 -15.22 11.94 0.39
N ALA A 181 -16.04 12.29 -0.60
CA ALA A 181 -17.19 13.17 -0.43
C ALA A 181 -18.30 12.57 0.46
N GLU A 182 -18.33 11.25 0.64
CA GLU A 182 -19.28 10.57 1.53
C GLU A 182 -18.82 10.57 3.00
N PHE A 183 -17.54 10.88 3.25
CA PHE A 183 -17.01 10.95 4.61
C PHE A 183 -17.22 12.31 5.25
N ASP A 184 -17.25 12.32 6.59
CA ASP A 184 -17.34 13.56 7.35
C ASP A 184 -16.10 14.45 7.19
N ASP A 185 -16.25 15.73 7.52
CA ASP A 185 -15.18 16.73 7.47
C ASP A 185 -13.93 16.30 8.26
N ARG A 186 -14.12 15.58 9.38
CA ARG A 186 -13.01 15.12 10.22
C ARG A 186 -12.15 14.10 9.49
N THR A 187 -12.79 13.17 8.79
CA THR A 187 -12.12 12.13 8.02
C THR A 187 -11.39 12.75 6.83
N ASN A 188 -12.03 13.67 6.11
CA ASN A 188 -11.40 14.41 5.01
C ASN A 188 -10.22 15.28 5.49
N LYS A 189 -10.33 15.95 6.65
CA LYS A 189 -9.20 16.66 7.29
C LYS A 189 -8.06 15.72 7.65
N SER A 190 -8.36 14.48 8.08
CA SER A 190 -7.34 13.47 8.37
C SER A 190 -6.62 13.03 7.10
N GLY A 191 -7.35 12.86 5.99
CA GLY A 191 -6.76 12.60 4.67
C GLY A 191 -5.83 13.72 4.19
N ALA A 192 -6.25 14.98 4.34
CA ALA A 192 -5.41 16.14 4.01
C ALA A 192 -4.17 16.24 4.89
N ARG A 193 -4.30 15.99 6.21
CA ARG A 193 -3.16 15.96 7.14
C ARG A 193 -2.16 14.88 6.74
N LEU A 194 -2.65 13.70 6.35
CA LEU A 194 -1.80 12.61 5.90
C LEU A 194 -1.01 12.99 4.63
N THR A 195 -1.66 13.61 3.65
CA THR A 195 -0.99 14.15 2.45
C THR A 195 0.14 15.11 2.82
N GLN A 196 -0.11 16.05 3.75
CA GLN A 196 0.90 17.02 4.17
C GLN A 196 2.09 16.38 4.90
N ILE A 197 1.84 15.40 5.77
CA ILE A 197 2.89 14.64 6.45
C ILE A 197 3.75 13.91 5.42
N MET A 198 3.12 13.14 4.53
CA MET A 198 3.84 12.34 3.56
C MET A 198 4.58 13.21 2.55
N ARG A 199 4.03 14.34 2.12
CA ARG A 199 4.75 15.31 1.29
C ARG A 199 6.09 15.74 1.92
N ARG A 200 6.06 16.13 3.20
CA ARG A 200 7.27 16.56 3.92
C ARG A 200 8.29 15.42 4.03
N GLU A 201 7.85 14.20 4.29
CA GLU A 201 8.74 13.03 4.37
C GLU A 201 9.35 12.67 3.01
N LEU A 202 8.60 12.79 1.92
CA LEU A 202 9.15 12.57 0.57
C LEU A 202 10.15 13.66 0.17
N GLU A 203 9.90 14.93 0.54
CA GLU A 203 10.86 16.03 0.32
C GLU A 203 12.17 15.82 1.09
N LYS A 204 12.10 15.31 2.34
CA LYS A 204 13.30 14.92 3.10
C LYS A 204 14.02 13.75 2.44
N LEU A 205 13.29 12.69 2.09
CA LEU A 205 13.84 11.51 1.44
C LEU A 205 14.56 11.86 0.14
N HIS A 206 13.97 12.71 -0.71
CA HIS A 206 14.60 13.13 -1.96
C HIS A 206 15.90 13.92 -1.73
N LYS A 207 15.98 14.75 -0.67
CA LYS A 207 17.22 15.47 -0.32
C LYS A 207 18.30 14.53 0.19
N GLU A 208 17.93 13.55 1.02
CA GLU A 208 18.86 12.62 1.64
C GLU A 208 19.31 11.50 0.68
N GLN A 209 18.43 11.09 -0.23
CA GLN A 209 18.60 9.96 -1.15
C GLN A 209 18.08 10.31 -2.56
N PRO A 210 18.74 11.23 -3.29
CA PRO A 210 18.24 11.78 -4.56
C PRO A 210 18.07 10.74 -5.69
N GLY A 211 18.70 9.56 -5.58
CA GLY A 211 18.52 8.45 -6.51
C GLY A 211 17.25 7.63 -6.29
N THR A 212 16.52 7.86 -5.20
CA THR A 212 15.29 7.14 -4.87
C THR A 212 14.20 7.52 -5.85
N LYS A 213 13.61 6.54 -6.53
CA LYS A 213 12.44 6.76 -7.38
C LYS A 213 11.18 6.77 -6.51
N ILE A 214 10.33 7.77 -6.70
CA ILE A 214 9.10 7.96 -5.92
C ILE A 214 7.93 8.13 -6.89
N LYS A 215 6.85 7.40 -6.66
CA LYS A 215 5.60 7.50 -7.42
C LYS A 215 4.40 7.62 -6.49
N ILE A 216 3.48 8.52 -6.84
CA ILE A 216 2.14 8.59 -6.27
C ILE A 216 1.11 8.26 -7.34
N SER A 217 0.24 7.31 -7.04
CA SER A 217 -0.94 6.99 -7.85
C SER A 217 -2.20 7.48 -7.16
N LYS A 218 -2.96 8.36 -7.82
CA LYS A 218 -4.32 8.70 -7.38
C LYS A 218 -5.27 7.58 -7.77
N VAL A 219 -5.85 6.91 -6.78
CA VAL A 219 -6.76 5.78 -6.96
C VAL A 219 -8.20 6.27 -6.80
N LEU A 220 -8.94 6.38 -7.91
CA LEU A 220 -10.33 6.81 -7.91
C LEU A 220 -11.27 5.65 -7.57
N PHE A 221 -12.13 5.81 -6.57
CA PHE A 221 -13.13 4.81 -6.21
C PHE A 221 -14.32 4.88 -7.17
N GLY A 222 -14.54 3.82 -7.95
CA GLY A 222 -15.66 3.77 -8.90
C GLY A 222 -15.56 4.77 -10.05
N GLY A 223 -14.38 5.37 -10.28
CA GLY A 223 -14.17 6.41 -11.29
C GLY A 223 -14.65 7.80 -10.87
N ASP A 224 -15.06 7.98 -9.63
CA ASP A 224 -15.49 9.26 -9.11
C ASP A 224 -14.26 10.10 -8.71
N SER A 225 -14.12 11.27 -9.33
CA SER A 225 -13.01 12.20 -9.07
C SER A 225 -13.09 12.84 -7.67
N GLN A 226 -14.26 12.77 -7.01
CA GLN A 226 -14.48 13.25 -5.64
C GLN A 226 -14.28 12.17 -4.57
N ASN A 227 -13.90 10.96 -4.96
CA ASN A 227 -13.66 9.85 -4.05
C ASN A 227 -12.35 9.16 -4.44
N TYR A 228 -11.27 9.46 -3.72
CA TYR A 228 -9.95 8.92 -4.04
C TYR A 228 -9.03 8.75 -2.82
N GLY A 229 -8.04 7.87 -2.98
CA GLY A 229 -6.89 7.76 -2.10
C GLY A 229 -5.59 7.79 -2.89
N TYR A 230 -4.51 8.28 -2.28
CA TYR A 230 -3.18 8.25 -2.87
C TYR A 230 -2.44 6.98 -2.46
N ALA A 231 -1.90 6.23 -3.42
CA ALA A 231 -0.98 5.13 -3.19
C ALA A 231 0.45 5.59 -3.44
N LEU A 232 1.36 5.28 -2.50
CA LEU A 232 2.79 5.55 -2.61
C LEU A 232 3.53 4.30 -3.05
N SER A 233 4.46 4.46 -3.99
CA SER A 233 5.51 3.49 -4.29
C SER A 233 6.88 4.17 -4.24
N VAL A 234 7.84 3.55 -3.57
CA VAL A 234 9.21 4.04 -3.42
C VAL A 234 10.17 2.91 -3.77
N TRP A 235 11.10 3.16 -4.69
CA TRP A 235 12.18 2.23 -5.03
C TRP A 235 13.51 2.83 -4.58
N LYS A 236 14.21 2.10 -3.70
CA LYS A 236 15.53 2.48 -3.17
C LYS A 236 16.64 2.29 -4.20
#